data_AF-A0A3M9X4J7-F1
#
_entry.id   AF-A0A3M9X4J7-F1
#
_cell.length_a   1.000
_cell.length_b   1.000
_cell.length_c   1.000
_cell.angle_alpha   90.00
_cell.angle_beta   90.00
_cell.angle_gamma   90.00
#
_symmetry.space_group_name_H-M   'P 1'
#
loop_
_entity.id
_entity.type
_entity.pdbx_description
1 polymer ?
#
loop_
_entity_poly.entity_id
_entity_poly.type
_entity_poly.pdbx_seq_one_letter_code
_entity_poly.pdbx_strand_id
1 'polypeptide(L)'
;MDDFIGQLLQRIDASGQNFSQRAFEALGRDLEPLLRLLFILVVLFYGLQLFLGTSRLSMAEIVGRLSRVIVIFILVRTWSSFDTLVYDWLTKVPEAAGRAVLSASGTGVTEPTNGLSQIWKTANMAASTFSEQAGYFSVLPALIGIVIMIFAGLFVAIALGILVLAKVILWVLLGTAPIFLSCMLFNPTRNYALGWLNQSLLYALIPLFVYVIAAFLIAAMAPELAKINNVSGTRELKLSDFAAFIMLCIAGSFVLVQVQSLAQGIAGGFSMPIGHRSRALTDRGILFGRMAIGTSSRQMQAAVHRVQAQLHPARSTAREAMQRAITANGTPQQSA
;
A
#
# COMPACT_ATOMS: atom_id res chain seq x y z
N MET A 1 34.52 0.61 12.50
CA MET A 1 33.87 1.87 12.07
C MET A 1 32.38 1.67 12.22
N ASP A 2 31.84 2.27 13.27
CA ASP A 2 30.48 2.09 13.73
C ASP A 2 29.47 2.52 12.65
N ASP A 3 28.34 1.82 12.56
CA ASP A 3 27.29 2.10 11.60
C ASP A 3 26.61 3.43 11.94
N PHE A 4 27.15 4.53 11.40
CA PHE A 4 26.65 5.89 11.59
C PHE A 4 25.15 5.98 11.28
N ILE A 5 24.69 5.28 10.23
CA ILE A 5 23.29 5.22 9.83
C ILE A 5 22.44 4.57 10.92
N GLY A 6 22.89 3.44 11.48
CA GLY A 6 22.27 2.77 12.60
C GLY A 6 22.17 3.63 13.85
N GLN A 7 23.26 4.31 14.22
CA GLN A 7 23.27 5.21 15.39
C GLN A 7 22.33 6.42 15.21
N LEU A 8 22.29 7.00 14.02
CA LEU A 8 21.36 8.08 13.71
C LEU A 8 19.90 7.61 13.81
N LEU A 9 19.57 6.46 13.23
CA LEU A 9 18.22 5.91 13.31
C LEU A 9 17.80 5.58 14.74
N GLN A 10 18.68 4.99 15.56
CA GLN A 10 18.40 4.74 16.98
C GLN A 10 18.13 6.04 17.77
N ARG A 11 18.88 7.11 17.50
CA ARG A 11 18.63 8.43 18.12
C ARG A 11 17.29 9.02 17.67
N ILE A 12 16.98 8.89 16.38
CA ILE A 12 15.70 9.32 15.81
C ILE A 12 14.56 8.53 16.46
N ASP A 13 14.72 7.22 16.63
CA ASP A 13 13.75 6.32 17.27
C ASP A 13 13.47 6.68 18.73
N ALA A 14 14.52 6.91 19.51
CA ALA A 14 14.40 7.34 20.90
C ALA A 14 13.69 8.69 21.02
N SER A 15 13.98 9.65 20.12
CA SER A 15 13.29 10.94 20.07
C SER A 15 11.80 10.77 19.72
N GLY A 16 11.51 9.88 18.78
CA GLY A 16 10.17 9.54 18.33
C GLY A 16 9.26 8.99 19.43
N GLN A 17 9.76 8.03 20.21
CA GLN A 17 9.00 7.48 21.34
C GLN A 17 8.68 8.55 22.38
N ASN A 18 9.67 9.38 22.74
CA ASN A 18 9.47 10.49 23.66
C ASN A 18 8.43 11.50 23.15
N PHE A 19 8.46 11.81 21.85
CA PHE A 19 7.49 12.69 21.22
C PHE A 19 6.07 12.11 21.28
N SER A 20 5.88 10.85 20.87
CA SER A 20 4.58 10.18 20.92
C SER A 20 4.03 10.11 22.34
N GLN A 21 4.88 9.78 23.33
CA GLN A 21 4.47 9.72 24.72
C GLN A 21 3.97 11.08 25.22
N ARG A 22 4.73 12.15 24.99
CA ARG A 22 4.35 13.49 25.43
C ARG A 22 3.07 13.97 24.77
N ALA A 23 2.93 13.74 23.46
CA ALA A 23 1.71 14.08 22.72
C ALA A 23 0.50 13.30 23.26
N PHE A 24 0.66 11.99 23.49
CA PHE A 24 -0.38 11.14 24.04
C PHE A 24 -0.80 11.60 25.44
N GLU A 25 0.16 11.87 26.33
CA GLU A 25 -0.13 12.32 27.69
C GLU A 25 -0.80 13.69 27.73
N ALA A 26 -0.38 14.63 26.88
CA ALA A 26 -1.01 15.94 26.79
C ALA A 26 -2.48 15.82 26.36
N LEU A 27 -2.73 15.10 25.26
CA LEU A 27 -4.09 14.88 24.75
C LEU A 27 -4.93 14.04 25.71
N GLY A 28 -4.33 13.04 26.36
CA GLY A 28 -4.99 12.19 27.34
C GLY A 28 -5.49 12.99 28.55
N ARG A 29 -4.68 13.93 29.08
CA ARG A 29 -5.09 14.80 30.19
C ARG A 29 -6.25 15.71 29.84
N ASP A 30 -6.23 16.30 28.64
CA ASP A 30 -7.29 17.20 28.19
C ASP A 30 -8.61 16.45 27.91
N LEU A 31 -8.50 15.22 27.38
CA LEU A 31 -9.66 14.38 27.05
C LEU A 31 -10.22 13.59 28.25
N GLU A 32 -9.43 13.36 29.31
CA GLU A 32 -9.82 12.56 30.46
C GLU A 32 -11.17 12.97 31.08
N PRO A 33 -11.45 14.25 31.42
CA PRO A 33 -12.72 14.61 32.05
C PRO A 33 -13.92 14.36 31.14
N LEU A 34 -13.79 14.68 29.84
CA LEU A 34 -14.82 14.44 28.84
C LEU A 34 -15.07 12.94 28.66
N LEU A 35 -13.99 12.16 28.52
CA LEU A 35 -14.07 10.71 28.33
C LEU A 35 -14.66 10.02 29.57
N ARG A 36 -14.34 10.49 30.78
CA ARG A 36 -14.91 9.98 32.03
C ARG A 36 -16.42 10.21 32.11
N LEU A 37 -16.89 11.41 31.76
CA LEU A 37 -18.32 11.72 31.72
C LEU A 37 -19.05 10.85 30.67
N LEU A 38 -18.49 10.75 29.47
CA LEU A 38 -19.03 9.91 28.40
C LEU A 38 -19.07 8.43 28.80
N PHE A 39 -18.02 7.94 29.46
CA PHE A 39 -17.95 6.58 29.97
C PHE A 39 -19.05 6.31 31.00
N ILE A 40 -19.22 7.20 32.00
CA ILE A 40 -20.27 7.09 33.01
C ILE A 40 -21.65 7.09 32.34
N LEU A 41 -21.89 8.00 31.39
CA LEU A 41 -23.17 8.11 30.67
C LEU A 41 -23.47 6.84 29.85
N VAL A 42 -22.47 6.31 29.16
CA VAL A 42 -22.60 5.06 28.38
C VAL A 42 -22.91 3.88 29.30
N VAL A 43 -22.17 3.74 30.41
CA VAL A 43 -22.40 2.67 31.38
C VAL A 43 -23.78 2.79 32.02
N LEU A 44 -24.20 3.99 32.40
CA LEU A 44 -25.53 4.25 32.95
C LEU A 44 -26.63 3.95 31.93
N PHE A 45 -26.48 4.38 30.68
CA PHE A 45 -27.45 4.15 29.62
C PHE A 45 -27.66 2.65 29.37
N TYR A 46 -26.58 1.89 29.21
CA TYR A 46 -26.67 0.43 29.04
C TYR A 46 -27.11 -0.29 30.32
N GLY A 47 -26.71 0.19 31.50
CA GLY A 47 -27.14 -0.36 32.79
C GLY A 47 -28.65 -0.19 33.02
N LEU A 48 -29.21 0.97 32.69
CA LEU A 48 -30.66 1.21 32.73
C LEU A 48 -31.39 0.36 31.69
N GLN A 49 -30.83 0.19 30.49
CA GLN A 49 -31.41 -0.66 29.45
C GLN A 49 -31.51 -2.14 29.87
N LEU A 50 -30.56 -2.60 30.69
CA LEU A 50 -30.59 -3.93 31.32
C LEU A 50 -31.63 -4.00 32.44
N PHE A 51 -31.67 -2.98 33.32
CA PHE A 51 -32.59 -2.94 34.46
C PHE A 51 -34.06 -2.84 34.04
N LEU A 52 -34.38 -2.04 33.02
CA LEU A 52 -35.75 -1.84 32.54
C LEU A 52 -36.27 -3.02 31.70
N GLY A 53 -35.45 -4.03 31.38
CA GLY A 53 -35.86 -5.19 30.58
C GLY A 53 -36.33 -4.86 29.16
N THR A 54 -36.18 -3.61 28.71
CA THR A 54 -36.67 -3.08 27.42
C THR A 54 -35.73 -3.41 26.24
N SER A 55 -34.66 -4.16 26.50
CA SER A 55 -33.68 -4.53 25.50
C SER A 55 -34.17 -5.67 24.62
N ARG A 56 -34.41 -5.39 23.33
CA ARG A 56 -34.44 -6.40 22.26
C ARG A 56 -33.06 -7.01 21.97
N LEU A 57 -32.02 -6.52 22.66
CA LEU A 57 -30.62 -6.93 22.51
C LEU A 57 -30.32 -8.07 23.48
N SER A 58 -29.54 -9.05 23.03
CA SER A 58 -29.08 -10.14 23.90
C SER A 58 -28.16 -9.60 24.99
N MET A 59 -28.22 -10.17 26.19
CA MET A 59 -27.33 -9.84 27.31
C MET A 59 -25.85 -9.87 26.89
N ALA A 60 -25.48 -10.80 26.00
CA ALA A 60 -24.13 -10.91 25.45
C ALA A 60 -23.70 -9.70 24.61
N GLU A 61 -24.62 -9.08 23.87
CA GLU A 61 -24.32 -7.91 23.04
C GLU A 61 -24.05 -6.68 23.89
N ILE A 62 -24.75 -6.53 25.02
CA ILE A 62 -24.57 -5.41 25.94
C ILE A 62 -23.24 -5.57 26.68
N VAL A 63 -22.93 -6.77 27.19
CA VAL A 63 -21.63 -7.07 27.81
C VAL A 63 -20.48 -6.84 26.84
N GLY A 64 -20.59 -7.29 25.59
CA GLY A 64 -19.57 -7.08 24.56
C GLY A 64 -19.35 -5.60 24.18
N ARG A 65 -20.39 -4.76 24.28
CA ARG A 65 -20.26 -3.31 24.08
C ARG A 65 -19.59 -2.66 25.30
N LEU A 66 -20.00 -3.03 26.51
CA LEU A 66 -19.45 -2.50 27.75
C LEU A 66 -17.96 -2.86 27.91
N SER A 67 -17.58 -4.09 27.60
CA SER A 67 -16.18 -4.54 27.66
C SER A 67 -15.28 -3.75 26.71
N ARG A 68 -15.74 -3.50 25.48
CA ARG A 68 -15.03 -2.65 24.51
C ARG A 68 -14.81 -1.23 25.06
N VAL A 69 -15.85 -0.64 25.64
CA VAL A 69 -15.79 0.71 26.23
C VAL A 69 -14.77 0.77 27.37
N ILE A 70 -14.73 -0.25 28.23
CA ILE A 70 -13.76 -0.37 29.33
C ILE A 70 -12.33 -0.50 28.80
N VAL A 71 -12.10 -1.36 27.80
CA VAL A 71 -10.77 -1.55 27.21
C VAL A 71 -10.26 -0.25 26.58
N ILE A 72 -11.11 0.45 25.81
CA ILE A 72 -10.75 1.74 25.21
C ILE A 72 -10.43 2.77 26.29
N PHE A 73 -11.21 2.83 27.38
CA PHE A 73 -10.96 3.76 28.48
C PHE A 73 -9.61 3.52 29.15
N ILE A 74 -9.25 2.25 29.41
CA ILE A 74 -7.95 1.88 29.98
C ILE A 74 -6.80 2.24 29.03
N LEU A 75 -6.96 1.96 27.73
CA LEU A 75 -5.96 2.28 26.71
C LEU A 75 -5.70 3.78 26.61
N VAL A 76 -6.74 4.62 26.61
CA VAL A 76 -6.61 6.07 26.47
C VAL A 76 -6.03 6.72 27.73
N ARG A 77 -6.34 6.17 28.92
CA ARG A 77 -5.97 6.77 30.20
C ARG A 77 -4.48 6.69 30.52
N THR A 78 -3.80 5.64 30.07
CA THR A 78 -2.43 5.37 30.52
C THR A 78 -1.54 5.02 29.36
N TRP A 79 -0.49 5.81 29.17
CA TRP A 79 0.54 5.56 28.15
C TRP A 79 1.08 4.13 28.24
N SER A 80 1.38 3.62 29.45
CA SER A 80 1.91 2.25 29.62
C SER A 80 0.99 1.17 29.04
N SER A 81 -0.33 1.29 29.19
CA SER A 81 -1.29 0.36 28.59
C SER A 81 -1.29 0.45 27.07
N PHE A 82 -1.20 1.68 26.54
CA PHE A 82 -1.14 1.91 25.09
C PHE A 82 0.19 1.45 24.48
N ASP A 83 1.29 1.68 25.19
CA ASP A 83 2.65 1.35 24.77
C ASP A 83 2.77 -0.17 24.56
N THR A 84 2.40 -0.94 25.57
CA THR A 84 2.49 -2.40 25.55
C THR A 84 1.53 -3.08 24.56
N LEU A 85 0.33 -2.54 24.37
CA LEU A 85 -0.72 -3.20 23.57
C LEU A 85 -0.77 -2.74 22.12
N VAL A 86 -0.40 -1.48 21.85
CA VAL A 86 -0.57 -0.87 20.51
C VAL A 86 0.76 -0.35 19.98
N TYR A 87 1.47 0.50 20.73
CA TYR A 87 2.70 1.14 20.25
C TYR A 87 3.77 0.11 19.91
N ASP A 88 4.06 -0.82 20.83
CA ASP A 88 5.10 -1.85 20.68
C ASP A 88 4.77 -2.78 19.52
N TRP A 89 3.49 -3.16 19.40
CA TRP A 89 3.03 -4.03 18.33
C TRP A 89 3.15 -3.34 16.96
N LEU A 90 2.73 -2.08 16.83
CA LEU A 90 2.81 -1.35 15.55
C LEU A 90 4.24 -0.99 15.16
N THR A 91 5.12 -0.71 16.11
CA THR A 91 6.49 -0.27 15.81
C THR A 91 7.45 -1.44 15.68
N LYS A 92 7.46 -2.38 16.63
CA LYS A 92 8.49 -3.42 16.69
C LYS A 92 8.15 -4.68 15.89
N VAL A 93 6.88 -5.07 15.81
CA VAL A 93 6.53 -6.36 15.16
C VAL A 93 6.80 -6.34 13.65
N PRO A 94 6.38 -5.31 12.88
CA PRO A 94 6.69 -5.25 11.45
C PRO A 94 8.19 -5.12 11.18
N GLU A 95 8.91 -4.37 12.01
CA GLU A 95 10.37 -4.25 11.92
C GLU A 95 11.07 -5.57 12.21
N ALA A 96 10.66 -6.28 13.26
CA ALA A 96 11.19 -7.60 13.60
C ALA A 96 10.91 -8.62 12.48
N ALA A 97 9.72 -8.57 11.86
CA ALA A 97 9.40 -9.39 10.71
C ALA A 97 10.30 -9.07 9.50
N GLY A 98 10.50 -7.79 9.19
CA GLY A 98 11.42 -7.37 8.13
C GLY A 98 12.87 -7.81 8.39
N ARG A 99 13.33 -7.69 9.63
CA ARG A 99 14.66 -8.17 10.06
C ARG A 99 14.80 -9.69 9.97
N ALA A 100 13.76 -10.45 10.28
CA ALA A 100 13.77 -11.91 10.16
C ALA A 100 13.86 -12.35 8.69
N VAL A 101 13.21 -11.64 7.77
CA VAL A 101 13.35 -11.91 6.33
C VAL A 101 14.76 -11.53 5.84
N LEU A 102 15.30 -10.43 6.34
CA LEU A 102 16.66 -9.99 6.02
C LEU A 102 17.71 -11.02 6.50
N SER A 103 17.59 -11.55 7.72
CA SER A 103 18.51 -12.59 8.22
C SER A 103 18.38 -13.91 7.47
N ALA A 104 17.17 -14.26 7.01
CA ALA A 104 16.92 -15.44 6.18
C ALA A 104 17.51 -15.32 4.76
N SER A 105 17.81 -14.10 4.29
CA SER A 105 18.34 -13.87 2.94
C SER A 105 19.80 -14.30 2.75
N GLY A 106 20.46 -14.79 3.81
CA GLY A 106 21.81 -15.38 3.72
C GLY A 106 22.95 -14.38 3.47
N THR A 107 22.66 -13.07 3.51
CA THR A 107 23.64 -12.00 3.26
C THR A 107 24.52 -11.69 4.49
N GLY A 108 24.22 -12.28 5.66
CA GLY A 108 24.89 -11.99 6.93
C GLY A 108 24.51 -10.64 7.56
N VAL A 109 23.59 -9.90 6.92
CA VAL A 109 23.09 -8.62 7.41
C VAL A 109 21.92 -8.87 8.36
N THR A 110 22.02 -8.38 9.59
CA THR A 110 20.94 -8.52 10.60
C THR A 110 20.14 -7.25 10.81
N GLU A 111 20.70 -6.11 10.40
CA GLU A 111 20.07 -4.79 10.52
C GLU A 111 20.02 -4.11 9.14
N PRO A 112 18.89 -3.55 8.72
CA PRO A 112 18.75 -2.90 7.43
C PRO A 112 19.65 -1.66 7.29
N THR A 113 19.98 -0.98 8.39
CA THR A 113 20.96 0.11 8.38
C THR A 113 22.34 -0.40 8.02
N ASN A 114 22.73 -1.56 8.54
CA ASN A 114 23.95 -2.26 8.14
C ASN A 114 23.90 -2.63 6.65
N GLY A 115 22.72 -3.02 6.14
CA GLY A 115 22.51 -3.31 4.73
C GLY A 115 22.72 -2.08 3.83
N LEU A 116 22.10 -0.95 4.16
CA LEU A 116 22.29 0.32 3.45
C LEU A 116 23.74 0.83 3.56
N SER A 117 24.35 0.66 4.73
CA SER A 117 25.77 0.96 5.00
C SER A 117 26.69 0.07 4.18
N GLN A 118 26.34 -1.21 3.99
CA GLN A 118 27.07 -2.13 3.12
C GLN A 118 26.98 -1.70 1.66
N ILE A 119 25.79 -1.34 1.17
CA ILE A 119 25.62 -0.80 -0.20
C ILE A 119 26.46 0.46 -0.39
N TRP A 120 26.49 1.37 0.59
CA TRP A 120 27.33 2.56 0.56
C TRP A 120 28.82 2.22 0.50
N LYS A 121 29.30 1.32 1.38
CA LYS A 121 30.70 0.88 1.42
C LYS A 121 31.11 0.22 0.11
N THR A 122 30.24 -0.62 -0.42
CA THR A 122 30.39 -1.27 -1.71
C THR A 122 30.55 -0.24 -2.84
N ALA A 123 29.69 0.78 -2.88
CA ALA A 123 29.79 1.83 -3.89
C ALA A 123 31.09 2.64 -3.74
N ASN A 124 31.52 2.90 -2.50
CA ASN A 124 32.76 3.63 -2.24
C ASN A 124 34.00 2.83 -2.66
N MET A 125 34.01 1.51 -2.43
CA MET A 125 35.07 0.60 -2.90
C MET A 125 35.11 0.54 -4.43
N ALA A 126 33.95 0.43 -5.08
CA ALA A 126 33.85 0.52 -6.53
C ALA A 126 34.44 1.84 -7.04
N ALA A 127 34.05 2.97 -6.46
CA ALA A 127 34.56 4.29 -6.84
C ALA A 127 36.07 4.44 -6.63
N SER A 128 36.64 3.91 -5.54
CA SER A 128 38.07 4.00 -5.26
C SER A 128 38.91 3.19 -6.25
N THR A 129 38.47 1.98 -6.62
CA THR A 129 39.18 1.16 -7.63
C THR A 129 39.30 1.86 -8.98
N PHE A 130 38.29 2.65 -9.38
CA PHE A 130 38.33 3.46 -10.59
C PHE A 130 39.21 4.70 -10.45
N SER A 131 39.24 5.31 -9.26
CA SER A 131 40.14 6.44 -9.00
C SER A 131 41.61 6.01 -9.01
N GLU A 132 41.91 4.79 -8.58
CA GLU A 132 43.27 4.23 -8.62
C GLU A 132 43.71 3.84 -10.04
N GLN A 133 42.75 3.41 -10.88
CA GLN A 133 43.00 3.14 -12.31
C GLN A 133 43.00 4.40 -13.18
N ALA A 134 42.46 5.51 -12.67
CA ALA A 134 42.64 6.83 -13.26
C ALA A 134 44.10 7.25 -13.07
N GLY A 135 44.97 6.91 -14.01
CA GLY A 135 46.30 7.51 -14.08
C GLY A 135 46.23 9.04 -14.19
N TYR A 136 47.35 9.73 -13.94
CA TYR A 136 47.46 11.19 -13.88
C TYR A 136 46.93 11.95 -15.11
N PHE A 137 46.74 11.27 -16.25
CA PHE A 137 46.26 11.83 -17.52
C PHE A 137 44.89 11.32 -17.98
N SER A 138 44.24 10.41 -17.25
CA SER A 138 42.97 9.80 -17.64
C SER A 138 41.85 10.19 -16.67
N VAL A 139 41.09 11.23 -17.01
CA VAL A 139 39.95 11.74 -16.22
C VAL A 139 38.71 10.83 -16.31
N LEU A 140 38.59 10.01 -17.37
CA LEU A 140 37.42 9.16 -17.62
C LEU A 140 37.09 8.17 -16.48
N PRO A 141 38.05 7.40 -15.93
CA PRO A 141 37.76 6.47 -14.85
C PRO A 141 37.35 7.17 -13.54
N ALA A 142 37.97 8.31 -13.22
CA ALA A 142 37.58 9.11 -12.05
C ALA A 142 36.14 9.62 -12.14
N LEU A 143 35.69 10.02 -13.34
CA LEU A 143 34.31 10.45 -13.57
C LEU A 143 33.30 9.31 -13.34
N ILE A 144 33.65 8.07 -13.72
CA ILE A 144 32.82 6.88 -13.51
C ILE A 144 32.65 6.58 -12.01
N GLY A 145 33.72 6.70 -11.22
CA GLY A 145 33.65 6.56 -9.77
C GLY A 145 32.69 7.56 -9.11
N ILE A 146 32.70 8.82 -9.57
CA ILE A 146 31.76 9.86 -9.11
C ILE A 146 30.32 9.48 -9.47
N VAL A 147 30.07 8.98 -10.69
CA VAL A 147 28.73 8.56 -11.13
C VAL A 147 28.19 7.42 -10.26
N ILE A 148 29.00 6.39 -9.97
CA ILE A 148 28.62 5.28 -9.10
C ILE A 148 28.23 5.80 -7.71
N MET A 149 29.02 6.73 -7.16
CA MET A 149 28.75 7.32 -5.86
C MET A 149 27.46 8.15 -5.84
N ILE A 150 27.15 8.88 -6.92
CA ILE A 150 25.90 9.63 -7.04
C ILE A 150 24.70 8.67 -7.01
N PHE A 151 24.71 7.60 -7.81
CA PHE A 151 23.58 6.66 -7.87
C PHE A 151 23.41 5.85 -6.59
N ALA A 152 24.50 5.38 -5.99
CA ALA A 152 24.44 4.68 -4.71
C ALA A 152 24.00 5.61 -3.58
N GLY A 153 24.51 6.85 -3.55
CA GLY A 153 24.10 7.85 -2.58
C GLY A 153 22.64 8.23 -2.72
N LEU A 154 22.14 8.39 -3.95
CA LEU A 154 20.72 8.62 -4.22
C LEU A 154 19.85 7.47 -3.71
N PHE A 155 20.24 6.22 -4.00
CA PHE A 155 19.53 5.04 -3.52
C PHE A 155 19.45 4.99 -1.98
N VAL A 156 20.59 5.16 -1.30
CA VAL A 156 20.64 5.15 0.17
C VAL A 156 19.84 6.30 0.75
N ALA A 157 19.94 7.51 0.17
CA ALA A 157 19.19 8.67 0.61
C ALA A 157 17.67 8.46 0.48
N ILE A 158 17.21 7.88 -0.63
CA ILE A 158 15.78 7.54 -0.83
C ILE A 158 15.34 6.50 0.20
N ALA A 159 16.11 5.43 0.40
CA ALA A 159 15.77 4.38 1.37
C ALA A 159 15.65 4.94 2.79
N LEU A 160 16.65 5.72 3.23
CA LEU A 160 16.63 6.35 4.56
C LEU A 160 15.53 7.40 4.68
N GLY A 161 15.31 8.22 3.65
CA GLY A 161 14.25 9.21 3.62
C GLY A 161 12.88 8.58 3.81
N ILE A 162 12.59 7.48 3.12
CA ILE A 162 11.33 6.74 3.26
C ILE A 162 11.20 6.12 4.66
N LEU A 163 12.26 5.52 5.20
CA LEU A 163 12.24 4.95 6.55
C LEU A 163 11.95 6.00 7.62
N VAL A 164 12.67 7.12 7.58
CA VAL A 164 12.49 8.21 8.54
C VAL A 164 11.10 8.81 8.40
N LEU A 165 10.65 9.07 7.16
CA LEU A 165 9.31 9.61 6.91
C LEU A 165 8.22 8.69 7.47
N ALA A 166 8.29 7.39 7.20
CA ALA A 166 7.32 6.43 7.69
C ALA A 166 7.26 6.40 9.22
N LYS A 167 8.42 6.40 9.88
CA LYS A 167 8.52 6.42 11.35
C LYS A 167 7.98 7.71 11.97
N VAL A 168 8.37 8.87 11.42
CA VAL A 168 7.92 10.18 11.91
C VAL A 168 6.40 10.28 11.83
N ILE A 169 5.80 9.88 10.69
CA ILE A 169 4.35 9.91 10.55
C ILE A 169 3.69 8.92 11.52
N LEU A 170 4.25 7.70 11.66
CA LEU A 170 3.75 6.72 12.63
C LEU A 170 3.75 7.27 14.06
N TRP A 171 4.81 7.95 14.50
CA TRP A 171 4.88 8.57 15.83
C TRP A 171 3.84 9.67 16.05
N VAL A 172 3.56 10.48 15.02
CA VAL A 172 2.50 11.48 15.07
C VAL A 172 1.13 10.81 15.19
N LEU A 173 0.89 9.74 14.43
CA LEU A 173 -0.36 8.97 14.53
C LEU A 173 -0.51 8.33 15.90
N LEU A 174 0.54 7.70 16.43
CA LEU A 174 0.51 7.07 17.77
C LEU A 174 0.38 8.10 18.89
N GLY A 175 1.00 9.28 18.75
CA GLY A 175 0.84 10.38 19.70
C GLY A 175 -0.58 10.95 19.73
N THR A 176 -1.27 10.95 18.59
CA THR A 176 -2.68 11.40 18.47
C THR A 176 -3.71 10.30 18.75
N ALA A 177 -3.27 9.11 19.16
CA ALA A 177 -4.14 7.97 19.46
C ALA A 177 -5.28 8.25 20.45
N PRO A 178 -5.13 9.06 21.53
CA PRO A 178 -6.22 9.33 22.47
C PRO A 178 -7.48 9.88 21.80
N ILE A 179 -7.31 10.73 20.78
CA ILE A 179 -8.41 11.35 20.03
C ILE A 179 -9.15 10.27 19.23
N PHE A 180 -8.42 9.49 18.43
CA PHE A 180 -9.00 8.49 17.55
C PHE A 180 -9.59 7.30 18.31
N LEU A 181 -8.95 6.87 19.40
CA LEU A 181 -9.49 5.86 20.30
C LEU A 181 -10.76 6.35 20.99
N SER A 182 -10.85 7.63 21.38
CA SER A 182 -12.09 8.21 21.89
C SER A 182 -13.21 8.20 20.83
N CYS A 183 -12.89 8.46 19.56
CA CYS A 183 -13.85 8.32 18.46
C CYS A 183 -14.33 6.87 18.25
N MET A 184 -13.55 5.87 18.66
CA MET A 184 -13.95 4.45 18.56
C MET A 184 -15.13 4.10 19.50
N LEU A 185 -15.35 4.91 20.54
CA LEU A 185 -16.42 4.74 21.51
C LEU A 185 -17.82 4.90 20.89
N PHE A 186 -17.96 5.77 19.88
CA PHE A 186 -19.25 6.09 19.28
C PHE A 186 -19.39 5.49 17.89
N ASN A 187 -20.54 4.87 17.61
CA ASN A 187 -20.82 4.30 16.29
C ASN A 187 -20.68 5.31 15.12
N PRO A 188 -21.13 6.58 15.23
CA PRO A 188 -20.99 7.54 14.15
C PRO A 188 -19.54 7.97 13.85
N THR A 189 -18.68 8.06 14.87
CA THR A 189 -17.28 8.53 14.73
C THR A 189 -16.28 7.39 14.60
N ARG A 190 -16.72 6.14 14.73
CA ARG A 190 -15.89 4.92 14.61
C ARG A 190 -15.11 4.84 13.29
N ASN A 191 -15.65 5.41 12.22
CA ASN A 191 -14.98 5.40 10.90
C ASN A 191 -13.64 6.14 10.94
N TYR A 192 -13.52 7.22 11.73
CA TYR A 192 -12.27 7.95 11.90
C TYR A 192 -11.24 7.11 12.66
N ALA A 193 -11.67 6.39 13.69
CA ALA A 193 -10.80 5.49 14.46
C ALA A 193 -10.26 4.34 13.60
N LEU A 194 -11.12 3.75 12.75
CA LEU A 194 -10.72 2.70 11.81
C LEU A 194 -9.77 3.22 10.73
N GLY A 195 -10.02 4.44 10.20
CA GLY A 195 -9.12 5.09 9.26
C GLY A 195 -7.74 5.36 9.87
N TRP A 196 -7.69 5.84 11.11
CA TRP A 196 -6.44 6.00 11.86
C TRP A 196 -5.72 4.67 12.07
N LEU A 197 -6.42 3.62 12.47
CA LEU A 197 -5.81 2.29 12.65
C LEU A 197 -5.20 1.78 11.33
N ASN A 198 -5.95 1.90 10.23
CA ASN A 198 -5.49 1.50 8.91
C ASN A 198 -4.26 2.31 8.49
N GLN A 199 -4.29 3.63 8.65
CA GLN A 199 -3.15 4.49 8.31
C GLN A 199 -1.93 4.18 9.19
N SER A 200 -2.14 3.88 10.47
CA SER A 200 -1.06 3.51 11.39
C SER A 200 -0.43 2.18 10.99
N LEU A 201 -1.25 1.19 10.60
CA LEU A 201 -0.79 -0.09 10.06
C LEU A 201 -0.03 0.08 8.73
N LEU A 202 -0.51 0.95 7.84
CA LEU A 202 0.15 1.26 6.57
C LEU A 202 1.57 1.78 6.81
N TYR A 203 1.74 2.79 7.67
CA TYR A 203 3.05 3.35 7.97
C TYR A 203 3.95 2.40 8.77
N ALA A 204 3.36 1.51 9.57
CA ALA A 204 4.07 0.44 10.25
C ALA A 204 4.60 -0.63 9.28
N LEU A 205 3.92 -0.90 8.17
CA LEU A 205 4.33 -1.88 7.16
C LEU A 205 5.40 -1.34 6.19
N ILE A 206 5.52 -0.03 6.00
CA ILE A 206 6.52 0.55 5.08
C ILE A 206 7.95 0.12 5.46
N PRO A 207 8.42 0.27 6.72
CA PRO A 207 9.75 -0.20 7.13
C PRO A 207 10.00 -1.68 6.82
N LEU A 208 9.01 -2.54 7.06
CA LEU A 208 9.09 -3.98 6.74
C LEU A 208 9.44 -4.19 5.27
N PHE A 209 8.71 -3.57 4.34
CA PHE A 209 8.97 -3.75 2.91
C PHE A 209 10.32 -3.17 2.48
N VAL A 210 10.71 -2.01 3.02
CA VAL A 210 12.03 -1.44 2.76
C VAL A 210 13.13 -2.41 3.19
N TYR A 211 12.96 -3.11 4.32
CA TYR A 211 13.94 -4.08 4.81
C TYR A 211 14.07 -5.29 3.89
N VAL A 212 12.95 -5.82 3.40
CA VAL A 212 12.93 -6.95 2.46
C VAL A 212 13.56 -6.55 1.11
N ILE A 213 13.24 -5.36 0.59
CA ILE A 213 13.81 -4.87 -0.66
C ILE A 213 15.32 -4.64 -0.53
N ALA A 214 15.77 -4.06 0.59
CA ALA A 214 17.19 -3.87 0.86
C ALA A 214 17.92 -5.23 0.92
N ALA A 215 17.34 -6.23 1.60
CA ALA A 215 17.90 -7.59 1.66
C ALA A 215 18.13 -8.18 0.26
N PHE A 216 17.10 -8.10 -0.58
CA PHE A 216 17.12 -8.60 -1.94
C PHE A 216 18.19 -7.90 -2.79
N LEU A 217 18.28 -6.57 -2.71
CA LEU A 217 19.27 -5.80 -3.48
C LEU A 217 20.70 -6.12 -3.04
N ILE A 218 20.96 -6.30 -1.74
CA ILE A 218 22.28 -6.70 -1.24
C ILE A 218 22.67 -8.08 -1.78
N ALA A 219 21.75 -9.04 -1.73
CA ALA A 219 21.97 -10.38 -2.27
C ALA A 219 22.26 -10.34 -3.78
N ALA A 220 21.54 -9.49 -4.52
CA ALA A 220 21.72 -9.32 -5.95
C ALA A 220 23.01 -8.57 -6.32
N MET A 221 23.52 -7.69 -5.44
CA MET A 221 24.81 -7.02 -5.65
C MET A 221 26.02 -7.93 -5.38
N ALA A 222 25.91 -8.89 -4.45
CA ALA A 222 27.02 -9.77 -4.06
C ALA A 222 27.81 -10.40 -5.24
N PRO A 223 27.18 -10.99 -6.29
CA PRO A 223 27.91 -11.55 -7.42
C PRO A 223 28.65 -10.51 -8.27
N GLU A 224 28.11 -9.29 -8.40
CA GLU A 224 28.79 -8.23 -9.15
C GLU A 224 30.05 -7.74 -8.40
N LEU A 225 30.01 -7.71 -7.06
CA LEU A 225 31.19 -7.38 -6.25
C LEU A 225 32.26 -8.45 -6.28
N ALA A 226 31.86 -9.73 -6.32
CA ALA A 226 32.81 -10.82 -6.49
C ALA A 226 33.57 -10.70 -7.82
N LYS A 227 32.91 -10.26 -8.90
CA LYS A 227 33.59 -10.01 -10.19
C LYS A 227 34.59 -8.87 -10.07
N ILE A 228 34.23 -7.78 -9.38
CA ILE A 228 35.08 -6.60 -9.20
C ILE A 228 36.32 -6.90 -8.35
N ASN A 229 36.16 -7.60 -7.22
CA ASN A 229 37.28 -7.96 -6.32
C ASN A 229 38.27 -8.96 -6.94
N ASN A 230 37.84 -9.76 -7.93
CA ASN A 230 38.70 -10.70 -8.63
C ASN A 230 39.48 -10.08 -9.80
N VAL A 231 39.33 -8.78 -10.08
CA VAL A 231 40.16 -8.08 -11.07
C VAL A 231 41.49 -7.66 -10.43
N SER A 232 42.31 -8.66 -10.10
CA SER A 232 43.73 -8.46 -9.83
C SER A 232 44.50 -8.45 -11.14
N GLY A 233 44.84 -7.25 -11.62
CA GLY A 233 46.11 -7.00 -12.33
C GLY A 233 46.21 -7.18 -13.85
N THR A 234 45.19 -7.61 -14.60
CA THR A 234 45.40 -7.81 -16.07
C THR A 234 44.17 -7.70 -16.98
N ARG A 235 43.02 -7.22 -16.50
CA ARG A 235 41.84 -7.03 -17.35
C ARG A 235 41.38 -5.58 -17.27
N GLU A 236 41.35 -4.90 -18.42
CA GLU A 236 40.67 -3.61 -18.56
C GLU A 236 39.28 -3.73 -17.92
N LEU A 237 39.02 -2.95 -16.87
CA LEU A 237 37.69 -2.86 -16.28
C LEU A 237 36.73 -2.40 -17.37
N LYS A 238 35.81 -3.28 -17.79
CA LYS A 238 34.79 -2.91 -18.75
C LYS A 238 33.67 -2.15 -18.05
N LEU A 239 33.28 -1.01 -18.61
CA LEU A 239 32.08 -0.23 -18.25
C LEU A 239 30.81 -1.09 -18.06
N SER A 240 30.75 -2.24 -18.76
CA SER A 240 29.70 -3.26 -18.68
C SER A 240 29.44 -3.79 -17.28
N ASP A 241 30.49 -4.06 -16.48
CA ASP A 241 30.34 -4.79 -15.22
C ASP A 241 29.75 -3.90 -14.11
N PHE A 242 29.95 -2.59 -14.21
CA PHE A 242 29.36 -1.61 -13.29
C PHE A 242 28.03 -1.04 -13.79
N ALA A 243 27.71 -1.19 -15.07
CA ALA A 243 26.39 -0.88 -15.60
C ALA A 243 25.30 -1.72 -14.90
N ALA A 244 25.60 -3.00 -14.58
CA ALA A 244 24.72 -3.85 -13.80
C ALA A 244 24.45 -3.30 -12.38
N PHE A 245 25.50 -2.82 -11.69
CA PHE A 245 25.36 -2.20 -10.36
C PHE A 245 24.51 -0.92 -10.41
N ILE A 246 24.78 -0.02 -11.37
CA ILE A 246 24.01 1.23 -11.52
C ILE A 246 22.55 0.92 -11.86
N MET A 247 22.29 -0.02 -12.77
CA MET A 247 20.94 -0.45 -13.12
C MET A 247 20.20 -1.02 -11.92
N LEU A 248 20.89 -1.77 -11.05
CA LEU A 248 20.31 -2.32 -9.84
C LEU A 248 20.01 -1.25 -8.79
N CYS A 249 20.85 -0.22 -8.64
CA CYS A 249 20.57 0.95 -7.79
C CYS A 249 19.36 1.75 -8.31
N ILE A 250 19.24 1.95 -9.62
CA ILE A 250 18.10 2.65 -10.23
C ILE A 250 16.81 1.82 -10.07
N ALA A 251 16.85 0.54 -10.41
CA ALA A 251 15.72 -0.36 -10.25
C ALA A 251 15.29 -0.48 -8.78
N GLY A 252 16.25 -0.62 -7.86
CA GLY A 252 16.01 -0.63 -6.43
C GLY A 252 15.36 0.67 -5.93
N SER A 253 15.85 1.82 -6.40
CA SER A 253 15.26 3.13 -6.08
C SER A 253 13.81 3.23 -6.55
N PHE A 254 13.53 2.77 -7.78
CA PHE A 254 12.18 2.74 -8.33
C PHE A 254 11.23 1.86 -7.50
N VAL A 255 11.69 0.66 -7.11
CA VAL A 255 10.90 -0.24 -6.26
C VAL A 255 10.65 0.36 -4.87
N LEU A 256 11.64 1.04 -4.28
CA LEU A 256 11.48 1.71 -2.99
C LEU A 256 10.46 2.85 -3.04
N VAL A 257 10.42 3.65 -4.11
CA VAL A 257 9.38 4.69 -4.28
C VAL A 257 7.98 4.06 -4.34
N GLN A 258 7.86 2.88 -4.93
CA GLN A 258 6.59 2.16 -5.04
C GLN A 258 6.17 1.45 -3.74
N VAL A 259 7.01 1.45 -2.69
CA VAL A 259 6.73 0.75 -1.43
C VAL A 259 5.42 1.21 -0.77
N GLN A 260 5.06 2.48 -0.94
CA GLN A 260 3.80 3.02 -0.42
C GLN A 260 2.59 2.35 -1.06
N SER A 261 2.64 2.06 -2.36
CA SER A 261 1.54 1.38 -3.05
C SER A 261 1.41 -0.08 -2.63
N LEU A 262 2.53 -0.76 -2.35
CA LEU A 262 2.53 -2.12 -1.79
C LEU A 262 1.91 -2.15 -0.39
N ALA A 263 2.30 -1.20 0.48
CA ALA A 263 1.73 -1.08 1.82
C ALA A 263 0.23 -0.75 1.76
N GLN A 264 -0.18 0.15 0.85
CA GLN A 264 -1.58 0.51 0.62
C GLN A 264 -2.43 -0.67 0.12
N GLY A 265 -1.88 -1.54 -0.73
CA GLY A 265 -2.58 -2.73 -1.21
C GLY A 265 -2.99 -3.70 -0.09
N ILE A 266 -2.20 -3.76 0.98
CA ILE A 266 -2.43 -4.65 2.13
C ILE A 266 -3.25 -3.95 3.21
N ALA A 267 -2.83 -2.75 3.63
CA ALA A 267 -3.52 -1.99 4.67
C ALA A 267 -4.91 -1.53 4.18
N GLY A 268 -5.03 -1.14 2.91
CA GLY A 268 -6.29 -0.75 2.26
C GLY A 268 -7.34 -1.87 2.17
N GLY A 269 -6.97 -3.13 2.39
CA GLY A 269 -7.89 -4.26 2.49
C GLY A 269 -8.76 -4.24 3.76
N PHE A 270 -8.31 -3.57 4.82
CA PHE A 270 -9.12 -3.26 6.00
C PHE A 270 -10.07 -2.09 5.68
N SER A 271 -11.07 -2.38 4.84
CA SER A 271 -12.35 -1.69 4.71
C SER A 271 -12.36 -0.21 5.10
N MET A 272 -12.42 0.67 4.10
CA MET A 272 -13.33 1.81 4.24
C MET A 272 -14.64 1.26 4.80
N PRO A 273 -15.15 1.76 5.94
CA PRO A 273 -16.47 1.41 6.42
C PRO A 273 -17.46 1.91 5.37
N ILE A 274 -17.77 1.00 4.45
CA ILE A 274 -18.84 1.11 3.50
C ILE A 274 -20.10 1.07 4.35
N GLY A 275 -20.47 2.23 4.91
CA GLY A 275 -21.80 2.44 5.45
C GLY A 275 -22.81 1.99 4.40
N HIS A 276 -24.01 1.61 4.82
CA HIS A 276 -25.06 1.08 3.95
C HIS A 276 -25.33 1.90 2.66
N ARG A 277 -24.85 3.15 2.59
CA ARG A 277 -24.82 4.02 1.41
C ARG A 277 -23.90 3.56 0.28
N SER A 278 -22.74 2.95 0.52
CA SER A 278 -21.87 2.48 -0.58
C SER A 278 -22.36 1.18 -1.18
N ARG A 279 -23.04 0.31 -0.41
CA ARG A 279 -23.83 -0.79 -0.99
C ARG A 279 -24.88 -0.24 -1.95
N ALA A 280 -25.58 0.85 -1.60
CA ALA A 280 -26.53 1.49 -2.50
C ALA A 280 -25.89 2.16 -3.74
N LEU A 281 -24.63 2.61 -3.66
CA LEU A 281 -23.89 3.16 -4.81
C LEU A 281 -23.32 2.07 -5.72
N THR A 282 -22.83 0.96 -5.18
CA THR A 282 -22.42 -0.21 -5.97
C THR A 282 -23.62 -0.88 -6.61
N ASP A 283 -24.74 -1.00 -5.88
CA ASP A 283 -26.00 -1.54 -6.40
C ASP A 283 -26.62 -0.61 -7.45
N ARG A 284 -26.54 0.73 -7.27
CA ARG A 284 -26.86 1.70 -8.32
C ARG A 284 -25.93 1.62 -9.53
N GLY A 285 -24.62 1.44 -9.33
CA GLY A 285 -23.66 1.29 -10.43
C GLY A 285 -23.93 0.04 -11.27
N ILE A 286 -24.27 -1.07 -10.62
CA ILE A 286 -24.67 -2.32 -11.27
C ILE A 286 -26.04 -2.18 -11.95
N LEU A 287 -27.01 -1.48 -11.34
CA LEU A 287 -28.31 -1.18 -11.95
C LEU A 287 -28.21 -0.24 -13.16
N PHE A 288 -27.37 0.79 -13.12
CA PHE A 288 -27.10 1.66 -14.27
C PHE A 288 -26.38 0.90 -15.39
N GLY A 289 -25.43 0.01 -15.05
CA GLY A 289 -24.81 -0.91 -16.02
C GLY A 289 -25.82 -1.85 -16.67
N ARG A 290 -26.75 -2.43 -15.90
CA ARG A 290 -27.81 -3.30 -16.41
C ARG A 290 -28.88 -2.53 -17.20
N MET A 291 -29.18 -1.28 -16.85
CA MET A 291 -30.09 -0.43 -17.64
C MET A 291 -29.45 0.04 -18.96
N ALA A 292 -28.15 0.34 -18.99
CA ALA A 292 -27.43 0.67 -20.23
C ALA A 292 -27.33 -0.53 -21.19
N ILE A 293 -27.28 -1.76 -20.67
CA ILE A 293 -27.35 -2.99 -21.47
C ILE A 293 -28.79 -3.29 -21.93
N GLY A 294 -29.81 -2.92 -21.14
CA GLY A 294 -31.21 -3.11 -21.51
C GLY A 294 -31.75 -2.11 -22.53
N THR A 295 -31.19 -0.90 -22.61
CA THR A 295 -31.57 0.10 -23.64
C THR A 295 -30.90 -0.18 -24.99
N SER A 296 -29.66 -0.70 -24.98
CA SER A 296 -28.96 -1.10 -26.21
C SER A 296 -29.60 -2.33 -26.86
N SER A 297 -30.10 -3.29 -26.08
CA SER A 297 -30.80 -4.47 -26.62
C SER A 297 -32.14 -4.11 -27.28
N ARG A 298 -32.89 -3.15 -26.72
CA ARG A 298 -34.16 -2.66 -27.31
C ARG A 298 -33.93 -1.82 -28.56
N GLN A 299 -32.89 -0.98 -28.58
CA GLN A 299 -32.52 -0.21 -29.78
C GLN A 299 -31.99 -1.13 -30.89
N MET A 300 -31.22 -2.16 -30.55
CA MET A 300 -30.74 -3.15 -31.53
C MET A 300 -31.87 -4.00 -32.08
N GLN A 301 -32.83 -4.45 -31.26
CA GLN A 301 -34.01 -5.17 -31.74
C GLN A 301 -34.89 -4.28 -32.65
N ALA A 302 -35.08 -3.00 -32.31
CA ALA A 302 -35.80 -2.07 -33.17
C ALA A 302 -35.08 -1.79 -34.50
N ALA A 303 -33.74 -1.72 -34.49
CA ALA A 303 -32.93 -1.57 -35.70
C ALA A 303 -32.99 -2.83 -36.58
N VAL A 304 -32.90 -4.02 -35.99
CA VAL A 304 -33.03 -5.30 -36.70
C VAL A 304 -34.41 -5.43 -37.35
N HIS A 305 -35.49 -5.07 -36.63
CA HIS A 305 -36.84 -5.08 -37.22
C HIS A 305 -37.00 -4.10 -38.39
N ARG A 306 -36.36 -2.92 -38.35
CA ARG A 306 -36.39 -1.96 -39.48
C ARG A 306 -35.62 -2.47 -40.69
N VAL A 307 -34.45 -3.05 -40.48
CA VAL A 307 -33.64 -3.65 -41.57
C VAL A 307 -34.35 -4.85 -42.17
N GLN A 308 -34.98 -5.68 -41.34
CA GLN A 308 -35.72 -6.85 -41.80
C GLN A 308 -36.98 -6.45 -42.58
N ALA A 309 -37.69 -5.39 -42.17
CA ALA A 309 -38.81 -4.83 -42.94
C ALA A 309 -38.38 -4.26 -44.31
N GLN A 310 -37.16 -3.74 -44.44
CA GLN A 310 -36.61 -3.23 -45.71
C GLN A 310 -36.14 -4.35 -46.66
N LEU A 311 -35.87 -5.56 -46.16
CA LEU A 311 -35.45 -6.71 -46.98
C LEU A 311 -36.62 -7.50 -47.57
N HIS A 312 -37.84 -7.35 -47.02
CA HIS A 312 -39.03 -8.07 -47.48
C HIS A 312 -39.76 -7.55 -48.74
N PRO A 313 -39.69 -6.27 -49.19
CA PRO A 313 -40.47 -5.81 -50.36
C PRO A 313 -39.86 -6.24 -51.71
N ALA A 314 -38.62 -6.76 -51.73
CA ALA A 314 -37.95 -7.19 -52.95
C ALA A 314 -38.30 -8.65 -53.38
N ARG A 315 -38.86 -9.47 -52.47
CA ARG A 315 -39.17 -10.88 -52.75
C ARG A 315 -40.57 -11.11 -53.30
N SER A 316 -41.55 -10.26 -52.98
CA SER A 316 -42.92 -10.37 -53.51
C SER A 316 -43.00 -9.88 -54.95
N THR A 317 -42.38 -8.75 -55.26
CA THR A 317 -42.31 -8.16 -56.61
C THR A 317 -41.57 -9.07 -57.60
N ALA A 318 -40.46 -9.68 -57.19
CA ALA A 318 -39.73 -10.64 -58.02
C ALA A 318 -40.54 -11.93 -58.28
N ARG A 319 -41.31 -12.42 -57.31
CA ARG A 319 -42.18 -13.60 -57.47
C ARG A 319 -43.38 -13.32 -58.35
N GLU A 320 -44.02 -12.16 -58.19
CA GLU A 320 -45.12 -11.73 -59.06
C GLU A 320 -44.66 -11.51 -60.50
N ALA A 321 -43.47 -10.95 -60.70
CA ALA A 321 -42.87 -10.78 -62.03
C ALA A 321 -42.54 -12.14 -62.67
N MET A 322 -41.99 -13.09 -61.92
CA MET A 322 -41.76 -14.46 -62.42
C MET A 322 -43.08 -15.19 -62.73
N GLN A 323 -44.10 -15.08 -61.87
CA GLN A 323 -45.41 -15.67 -62.14
C GLN A 323 -46.06 -15.07 -63.38
N ARG A 324 -45.98 -13.75 -63.58
CA ARG A 324 -46.45 -13.10 -64.82
C ARG A 324 -45.70 -13.59 -66.05
N ALA A 325 -44.38 -13.74 -65.99
CA ALA A 325 -43.59 -14.26 -67.10
C ALA A 325 -43.94 -15.72 -67.43
N ILE A 326 -44.20 -16.55 -66.41
CA ILE A 326 -44.61 -17.95 -66.58
C ILE A 326 -46.02 -18.04 -67.17
N THR A 327 -46.96 -17.20 -66.75
CA THR A 327 -48.31 -17.16 -67.35
C THR A 327 -48.30 -16.63 -68.79
N ALA A 328 -47.41 -15.67 -69.11
CA ALA A 328 -47.28 -15.14 -70.46
C ALA A 328 -46.69 -16.17 -71.44
N ASN A 329 -45.73 -17.00 -70.99
CA ASN A 329 -45.16 -18.09 -71.78
C ASN A 329 -45.95 -19.41 -71.72
N GLY A 330 -47.00 -19.48 -70.89
CA GLY A 330 -47.76 -20.70 -70.62
C GLY A 330 -49.05 -20.86 -71.44
N THR A 331 -49.33 -20.00 -72.41
CA THR A 331 -50.49 -20.15 -73.29
C THR A 331 -50.07 -20.76 -74.64
N PRO A 332 -50.41 -22.03 -74.93
CA PRO A 332 -50.20 -22.61 -76.24
C PRO A 332 -51.16 -21.97 -77.25
N GLN A 333 -50.63 -21.48 -78.37
CA GLN A 333 -51.39 -21.15 -79.56
C GLN A 333 -52.21 -22.38 -79.96
N GLN A 334 -53.53 -22.28 -79.84
CA GLN A 334 -54.44 -23.19 -80.52
C GLN A 334 -54.35 -22.89 -82.00
N SER A 335 -53.87 -23.87 -82.76
CA SER A 335 -53.93 -23.94 -84.20
C SER A 335 -55.37 -24.14 -84.67
N ALA A 336 -55.83 -23.25 -85.52
CA ALA A 336 -56.77 -23.53 -86.60
C ALA A 336 -56.26 -22.76 -87.84
#